data_AF-A0A351XJI6-F1
#
_entry.id   AF-A0A351XJI6-F1
#
_cell.length_a   1.000
_cell.length_b   1.000
_cell.length_c   1.000
_cell.angle_alpha   90.00
_cell.angle_beta   90.00
_cell.angle_gamma   90.00
#
_symmetry.space_group_name_H-M   'P 1'
#
loop_
_entity.id
_entity.type
_entity.pdbx_description
1 polymer ?
#
loop_
_entity_poly.entity_id
_entity_poly.type
_entity_poly.pdbx_seq_one_letter_code
_entity_poly.pdbx_strand_id
1 'polypeptide(L)'
;MQQAKVYFTTFKATPHENLLQKLHRLMKTAGFENIGFTDKYAAIKIHFGEYGNLAFLRPNYAKVVADYVKELGGKPYLTDCNTLYVGSRKNALDHLDTAYINGFSPLQTGCHVLIGDGLKGTDETLVPINGEYVKEAKIGHAVMDADVFISLTHFKGHEMAG
;
A
#
# COMPACT_ATOMS: atom_id res chain seq x y z
N MET A 1 16.04 11.86 16.60
CA MET A 1 14.96 10.89 16.34
C MET A 1 15.29 9.61 17.08
N GLN A 2 14.30 8.95 17.71
CA GLN A 2 14.50 7.63 18.29
C GLN A 2 14.70 6.60 17.15
N GLN A 3 15.62 5.66 17.31
CA GLN A 3 15.86 4.63 16.30
C GLN A 3 14.60 3.77 16.10
N ALA A 4 14.23 3.53 14.85
CA ALA A 4 13.08 2.69 14.53
C ALA A 4 13.34 1.24 14.95
N LYS A 5 12.33 0.59 15.56
CA LYS A 5 12.37 -0.85 15.86
C LYS A 5 12.00 -1.63 14.59
N VAL A 6 12.87 -2.54 14.17
CA VAL A 6 12.66 -3.36 12.97
C VAL A 6 12.33 -4.78 13.39
N TYR A 7 11.23 -5.31 12.84
CA TYR A 7 10.79 -6.68 13.03
C TYR A 7 10.89 -7.41 11.69
N PHE A 8 11.45 -8.62 11.69
CA PHE A 8 11.60 -9.42 10.48
C PHE A 8 11.32 -10.90 10.72
N THR A 9 11.02 -11.61 9.65
CA THR A 9 10.88 -13.08 9.62
C THR A 9 11.52 -13.63 8.35
N THR A 10 11.93 -14.89 8.38
CA THR A 10 12.37 -15.60 7.18
C THR A 10 11.18 -16.05 6.33
N PHE A 11 11.43 -16.30 5.04
CA PHE A 11 10.47 -16.90 4.10
C PHE A 11 10.35 -18.43 4.20
N LYS A 12 10.90 -19.07 5.24
CA LYS A 12 10.75 -20.52 5.44
C LYS A 12 9.38 -20.83 6.03
N ALA A 13 8.52 -21.56 5.34
CA ALA A 13 7.27 -22.05 5.92
C ALA A 13 7.51 -23.33 6.74
N THR A 14 6.62 -23.61 7.69
CA THR A 14 6.60 -24.87 8.46
C THR A 14 5.21 -25.51 8.36
N PRO A 15 5.03 -26.78 8.76
CA PRO A 15 3.71 -27.41 8.83
C PRO A 15 2.70 -26.67 9.73
N HIS A 16 3.17 -25.83 10.65
CA HIS A 16 2.34 -25.10 11.61
C HIS A 16 2.15 -23.62 11.26
N GLU A 17 3.03 -23.05 10.41
CA GLU A 17 3.03 -21.63 10.10
C GLU A 17 3.45 -21.34 8.65
N ASN A 18 2.51 -20.82 7.86
CA ASN A 18 2.76 -20.34 6.50
C ASN A 18 3.16 -18.85 6.46
N LEU A 19 3.49 -18.34 5.28
CA LEU A 19 3.96 -16.95 5.11
C LEU A 19 2.92 -15.89 5.47
N LEU A 20 1.64 -16.17 5.28
CA LEU A 20 0.55 -15.25 5.59
C LEU A 20 0.35 -15.14 7.10
N GLN A 21 0.38 -16.29 7.80
CA GLN A 21 0.34 -16.34 9.27
C GLN A 21 1.56 -15.63 9.88
N LYS A 22 2.75 -15.81 9.28
CA LYS A 22 3.96 -15.09 9.69
C LYS A 22 3.82 -13.57 9.56
N LEU A 23 3.29 -13.09 8.45
CA LEU A 23 3.04 -11.66 8.26
C LEU A 23 2.08 -11.13 9.34
N HIS A 24 0.95 -11.81 9.55
CA HIS A 24 -0.01 -11.43 10.59
C HIS A 24 0.63 -11.38 11.98
N ARG A 25 1.35 -12.44 12.38
CA ARG A 25 2.08 -12.46 13.67
C ARG A 25 3.12 -11.34 13.76
N LEU A 26 3.86 -11.07 12.68
CA LEU A 26 4.87 -10.01 12.64
C LEU A 26 4.23 -8.64 12.85
N MET A 27 3.10 -8.36 12.19
CA MET A 27 2.33 -7.12 12.38
C MET A 27 1.87 -6.98 13.83
N LYS A 28 1.27 -8.02 14.40
CA LYS A 28 0.87 -8.03 15.82
C LYS A 28 2.07 -7.76 16.75
N THR A 29 3.20 -8.43 16.51
CA THR A 29 4.43 -8.25 17.29
C THR A 29 5.01 -6.84 17.18
N ALA A 30 4.88 -6.21 16.01
CA ALA A 30 5.30 -4.83 15.77
C ALA A 30 4.38 -3.78 16.42
N GLY A 31 3.30 -4.19 17.09
CA GLY A 31 2.37 -3.29 17.76
C GLY A 31 1.31 -2.69 16.84
N PHE A 32 0.96 -3.39 15.75
CA PHE A 32 -0.06 -2.92 14.79
C PHE A 32 -1.41 -2.60 15.45
N GLU A 33 -1.78 -3.33 16.51
CA GLU A 33 -3.02 -3.09 17.28
C GLU A 33 -3.02 -1.73 18.01
N ASN A 34 -1.84 -1.12 18.26
CA ASN A 34 -1.72 0.15 18.97
C ASN A 34 -2.01 1.39 18.11
N ILE A 35 -2.19 1.23 16.79
CA ILE A 35 -2.49 2.33 15.86
C ILE A 35 -3.91 2.89 16.10
N GLY A 36 -4.82 2.04 16.61
CA GLY A 36 -6.21 2.37 16.88
C GLY A 36 -7.01 2.61 15.60
N PHE A 37 -7.58 1.54 15.02
CA PHE A 37 -8.22 1.57 13.70
C PHE A 37 -9.73 1.84 13.73
N THR A 38 -10.39 1.80 14.88
CA THR A 38 -11.86 1.93 14.99
C THR A 38 -12.38 3.12 14.20
N ASP A 39 -13.25 2.82 13.22
CA ASP A 39 -13.91 3.75 12.30
C ASP A 39 -13.01 4.58 11.36
N LYS A 40 -11.69 4.36 11.41
CA LYS A 40 -10.70 5.08 10.60
C LYS A 40 -10.59 4.54 9.18
N TYR A 41 -10.40 5.44 8.22
CA TYR A 41 -10.00 5.11 6.86
C TYR A 41 -8.51 4.79 6.81
N ALA A 42 -8.16 3.60 6.32
CA ALA A 42 -6.78 3.14 6.28
C ALA A 42 -6.31 2.93 4.83
N ALA A 43 -5.47 3.84 4.34
CA ALA A 43 -4.79 3.71 3.07
C ALA A 43 -3.68 2.67 3.16
N ILE A 44 -3.82 1.56 2.43
CA ILE A 44 -2.76 0.57 2.24
C ILE A 44 -2.09 0.86 0.89
N LYS A 45 -0.99 1.61 0.93
CA LYS A 45 -0.23 1.95 -0.27
C LYS A 45 0.51 0.73 -0.77
N ILE A 46 0.27 0.37 -2.03
CA ILE A 46 0.96 -0.74 -2.70
C ILE A 46 1.04 -0.46 -4.20
N HIS A 47 2.15 -0.85 -4.84
CA HIS A 47 2.24 -0.84 -6.29
C HIS A 47 1.57 -2.09 -6.87
N PHE A 48 0.64 -1.91 -7.81
CA PHE A 48 -0.17 -2.99 -8.38
C PHE A 48 0.49 -3.82 -9.50
N GLY A 49 1.76 -3.58 -9.81
CA GLY A 49 2.42 -4.18 -10.98
C GLY A 49 2.20 -3.36 -12.25
N GLU A 50 2.89 -3.71 -13.33
CA GLU A 50 2.64 -3.18 -14.68
C GLU A 50 2.13 -4.33 -15.53
N TYR A 51 1.32 -4.04 -16.56
CA TYR A 51 0.83 -5.05 -17.46
C TYR A 51 1.98 -5.91 -18.02
N GLY A 52 1.83 -7.23 -17.93
CA GLY A 52 2.78 -8.21 -18.48
C GLY A 52 3.98 -8.55 -17.58
N ASN A 53 4.12 -7.98 -16.38
CA ASN A 53 5.15 -8.40 -15.43
C ASN A 53 4.58 -9.17 -14.23
N LEU A 54 5.44 -9.80 -13.43
CA LEU A 54 5.09 -10.48 -12.16
C LEU A 54 5.93 -9.97 -10.98
N ALA A 55 6.62 -8.84 -11.17
CA ALA A 55 7.55 -8.25 -10.21
C ALA A 55 6.80 -7.30 -9.25
N PHE A 56 5.78 -7.82 -8.57
CA PHE A 56 4.99 -7.11 -7.58
C PHE A 56 4.70 -8.01 -6.38
N LEU A 57 4.25 -7.41 -5.28
CA LEU A 57 3.87 -8.18 -4.11
C LEU A 57 2.63 -9.03 -4.43
N ARG A 58 2.64 -10.29 -3.98
CA ARG A 58 1.47 -11.16 -4.13
C ARG A 58 0.25 -10.52 -3.44
N PRO A 59 -0.91 -10.43 -4.11
CA PRO A 59 -2.13 -9.83 -3.53
C PRO A 59 -2.56 -10.46 -2.20
N ASN A 60 -2.19 -11.73 -1.95
CA ASN A 60 -2.44 -12.41 -0.69
C ASN A 60 -1.85 -11.69 0.54
N TYR A 61 -0.71 -11.00 0.39
CA TYR A 61 -0.15 -10.20 1.48
C TYR A 61 -1.00 -8.95 1.75
N ALA A 62 -1.48 -8.28 0.70
CA ALA A 62 -2.40 -7.15 0.83
C ALA A 62 -3.70 -7.58 1.52
N LYS A 63 -4.22 -8.79 1.20
CA LYS A 63 -5.37 -9.37 1.88
C LYS A 63 -5.16 -9.52 3.39
N VAL A 64 -4.01 -10.05 3.82
CA VAL A 64 -3.70 -10.20 5.25
C VAL A 64 -3.74 -8.85 5.97
N VAL A 65 -3.15 -7.82 5.36
CA VAL A 65 -3.14 -6.47 5.95
C VAL A 65 -4.56 -5.90 6.01
N ALA A 66 -5.31 -5.97 4.91
CA ALA A 66 -6.67 -5.44 4.84
C ALA A 66 -7.63 -6.17 5.80
N ASP A 67 -7.56 -7.49 5.88
CA ASP A 67 -8.37 -8.27 6.81
C ASP A 67 -8.04 -7.90 8.26
N TYR A 68 -6.77 -7.75 8.61
CA TYR A 68 -6.39 -7.38 9.97
C TYR A 68 -6.82 -5.95 10.35
N VAL A 69 -6.78 -5.00 9.40
CA VAL A 69 -7.34 -3.66 9.63
C VAL A 69 -8.86 -3.73 9.90
N LYS A 70 -9.61 -4.54 9.14
CA LYS A 70 -11.06 -4.72 9.37
C LYS A 70 -11.34 -5.39 10.71
N GLU A 71 -10.56 -6.40 11.09
CA GLU A 71 -10.67 -7.05 12.40
C GLU A 71 -10.51 -6.06 13.56
N LEU A 72 -9.69 -5.02 13.37
CA LEU A 72 -9.48 -3.94 14.33
C LEU A 72 -10.48 -2.77 14.20
N GLY A 73 -11.53 -2.93 13.38
CA GLY A 73 -12.61 -1.97 13.21
C GLY A 73 -12.35 -0.85 12.21
N GLY A 74 -11.28 -0.95 11.40
CA GLY A 74 -10.94 0.03 10.37
C GLY A 74 -11.61 -0.22 9.02
N LYS A 75 -11.50 0.78 8.15
CA LYS A 75 -12.04 0.80 6.78
C LYS A 75 -10.88 0.87 5.78
N PRO A 76 -10.26 -0.27 5.42
CA PRO A 76 -9.11 -0.27 4.54
C PRO A 76 -9.50 -0.11 3.06
N TYR A 77 -8.56 0.45 2.30
CA TYR A 77 -8.55 0.42 0.84
C TYR A 77 -7.10 0.34 0.35
N LEU A 78 -6.89 -0.29 -0.79
CA LEU A 78 -5.59 -0.26 -1.46
C LEU A 78 -5.47 1.02 -2.28
N THR A 79 -4.27 1.60 -2.32
CA THR A 79 -4.04 2.82 -3.09
C THR A 79 -2.66 2.85 -3.77
N ASP A 80 -2.63 3.43 -4.97
CA ASP A 80 -1.43 3.86 -5.69
C ASP A 80 -1.79 5.11 -6.50
N CYS A 81 -0.79 5.88 -6.90
CA CYS A 81 -0.96 7.04 -7.79
C CYS A 81 -0.60 6.66 -9.22
N ASN A 82 -1.18 7.37 -10.19
CA ASN A 82 -0.88 7.18 -11.60
C ASN A 82 0.61 7.46 -11.89
N THR A 83 1.15 6.77 -12.89
CA THR A 83 2.54 6.96 -13.31
C THR A 83 2.67 8.10 -14.30
N LEU A 84 3.75 8.89 -14.17
CA LEU A 84 4.11 9.93 -15.13
C LEU A 84 4.62 9.37 -16.47
N TYR A 85 5.10 8.13 -16.47
CA TYR A 85 5.59 7.47 -17.69
C TYR A 85 4.48 6.73 -18.43
N VAL A 86 4.76 6.41 -19.70
CA VAL A 86 3.84 5.66 -20.56
C VAL A 86 3.71 4.23 -20.05
N GLY A 87 2.48 3.81 -19.79
CA GLY A 87 2.14 2.47 -19.32
C GLY A 87 0.64 2.33 -19.08
N SER A 88 0.25 1.16 -18.59
CA SER A 88 -1.12 0.82 -18.20
C SER A 88 -1.55 1.48 -16.89
N ARG A 89 -0.70 2.30 -16.25
CA ARG A 89 -1.01 3.00 -15.00
C ARG A 89 -1.01 4.52 -15.11
N LYS A 90 -1.11 5.03 -16.33
CA LYS A 90 -1.08 6.47 -16.63
C LYS A 90 -2.38 7.22 -16.26
N ASN A 91 -3.49 6.51 -16.08
CA ASN A 91 -4.80 7.06 -15.69
C ASN A 91 -5.58 6.03 -14.90
N ALA A 92 -6.58 6.47 -14.14
CA ALA A 92 -7.23 5.61 -13.15
C ALA A 92 -7.94 4.39 -13.75
N LEU A 93 -8.53 4.49 -14.95
CA LEU A 93 -9.28 3.37 -15.53
C LEU A 93 -8.34 2.25 -15.94
N ASP A 94 -7.33 2.56 -16.74
CA ASP A 94 -6.30 1.59 -17.15
C ASP A 94 -5.57 1.02 -15.92
N HIS A 95 -5.30 1.87 -14.92
CA HIS A 95 -4.61 1.48 -13.69
C HIS A 95 -5.43 0.47 -12.87
N LEU A 96 -6.74 0.69 -12.75
CA LEU A 96 -7.63 -0.25 -12.08
C LEU A 96 -7.72 -1.58 -12.83
N ASP A 97 -7.80 -1.55 -14.17
CA ASP A 97 -7.79 -2.77 -14.98
C ASP A 97 -6.50 -3.57 -14.75
N THR A 98 -5.35 -2.90 -14.76
CA THR A 98 -4.05 -3.52 -14.44
C THR A 98 -4.03 -4.09 -13.03
N ALA A 99 -4.55 -3.36 -12.04
CA ALA A 99 -4.64 -3.84 -10.67
C ALA A 99 -5.48 -5.12 -10.58
N TYR A 100 -6.64 -5.15 -11.24
CA TYR A 100 -7.53 -6.31 -11.22
C TYR A 100 -6.95 -7.52 -11.95
N ILE A 101 -6.32 -7.33 -13.11
CA ILE A 101 -5.61 -8.38 -13.84
C ILE A 101 -4.51 -9.00 -12.96
N ASN A 102 -3.79 -8.17 -12.20
CA ASN A 102 -2.75 -8.61 -11.28
C ASN A 102 -3.28 -9.16 -9.94
N GLY A 103 -4.61 -9.26 -9.79
CA GLY A 103 -5.28 -9.87 -8.65
C GLY A 103 -5.52 -8.93 -7.47
N PHE A 104 -5.39 -7.62 -7.65
CA PHE A 104 -5.74 -6.58 -6.67
C PHE A 104 -7.18 -6.12 -6.82
N SER A 105 -8.13 -7.07 -6.80
CA SER A 105 -9.56 -6.75 -6.80
C SER A 105 -10.16 -6.92 -5.41
N PRO A 106 -11.31 -6.28 -5.11
CA PRO A 106 -12.00 -6.43 -3.82
C PRO A 106 -12.27 -7.88 -3.42
N LEU A 107 -12.48 -8.76 -4.40
CA LEU A 107 -12.74 -10.18 -4.15
C LEU A 107 -11.49 -10.93 -3.66
N GLN A 108 -10.31 -10.57 -4.17
CA GLN A 108 -9.04 -11.20 -3.80
C GLN A 108 -8.39 -10.55 -2.59
N THR A 109 -8.53 -9.23 -2.41
CA THR A 109 -7.83 -8.47 -1.36
C THR A 109 -8.73 -8.12 -0.18
N GLY A 110 -10.05 -8.27 -0.33
CA GLY A 110 -11.01 -7.97 0.72
C GLY A 110 -11.25 -6.48 0.96
N CYS A 111 -10.76 -5.58 0.09
CA CYS A 111 -11.04 -4.14 0.14
C CYS A 111 -10.96 -3.50 -1.25
N HIS A 112 -11.58 -2.32 -1.39
CA HIS A 112 -11.57 -1.59 -2.66
C HIS A 112 -10.20 -1.01 -3.00
N VAL A 113 -10.00 -0.72 -4.29
CA VAL A 113 -8.86 0.04 -4.78
C VAL A 113 -9.32 1.47 -5.06
N LEU A 114 -8.58 2.46 -4.57
CA LEU A 114 -8.74 3.86 -4.95
C LEU A 114 -7.44 4.34 -5.61
N ILE A 115 -7.57 5.01 -6.76
CA ILE A 115 -6.43 5.65 -7.40
C ILE A 115 -6.24 7.01 -6.74
N GLY A 116 -5.11 7.15 -6.04
CA GLY A 116 -4.90 8.19 -5.03
C GLY A 116 -4.94 9.61 -5.57
N ASP A 117 -4.63 9.78 -6.85
CA ASP A 117 -4.51 11.06 -7.57
C ASP A 117 -5.56 11.24 -8.67
N GLY A 118 -6.68 10.51 -8.56
CA GLY A 118 -7.87 10.69 -9.37
C GLY A 118 -7.74 10.23 -10.83
N LEU A 119 -8.74 10.57 -11.66
CA LEU A 119 -8.89 10.01 -13.01
C LEU A 119 -7.66 10.23 -13.90
N LYS A 120 -7.05 11.42 -13.82
CA LYS A 120 -5.97 11.87 -14.71
C LYS A 120 -4.62 12.06 -14.00
N GLY A 121 -4.52 11.71 -12.72
CA GLY A 121 -3.29 11.94 -11.94
C GLY A 121 -3.05 13.39 -11.55
N THR A 122 -4.12 14.18 -11.38
CA THR A 122 -4.05 15.61 -11.05
C THR A 122 -4.83 15.97 -9.79
N ASP A 123 -5.42 14.98 -9.10
CA ASP A 123 -6.13 15.20 -7.84
C ASP A 123 -5.13 15.12 -6.69
N GLU A 124 -4.65 16.29 -6.27
CA GLU A 124 -3.55 16.41 -5.33
C GLU A 124 -3.85 17.42 -4.22
N THR A 125 -3.25 17.18 -3.06
CA THR A 125 -3.17 18.11 -1.95
C THR A 125 -1.73 18.61 -1.80
N LEU A 126 -1.57 19.89 -1.45
CA LEU A 126 -0.28 20.48 -1.14
C LEU A 126 0.02 20.35 0.35
N VAL A 127 1.17 19.75 0.68
CA VAL A 127 1.66 19.58 2.05
C VAL A 127 2.92 20.42 2.24
N PRO A 128 2.91 21.45 3.11
CA PRO A 128 4.10 22.21 3.43
C PRO A 128 5.15 21.32 4.11
N ILE A 129 6.34 21.20 3.52
CA ILE A 129 7.45 20.41 4.08
C ILE A 129 8.69 21.25 4.39
N ASN A 130 8.72 22.52 3.94
CA ASN A 130 9.79 23.49 4.14
C ASN A 130 11.21 22.92 3.92
N GLY A 131 11.38 22.07 2.90
CA GLY A 131 12.68 21.54 2.51
C GLY A 131 13.56 22.60 1.82
N GLU A 132 14.82 22.25 1.55
CA GLU A 132 15.76 23.15 0.86
C GLU A 132 15.24 23.55 -0.54
N TYR A 133 14.97 22.55 -1.38
CA TYR A 133 14.51 22.73 -2.77
C TYR A 133 12.99 22.67 -2.94
N VAL A 134 12.29 21.94 -2.07
CA VAL A 134 10.85 21.72 -2.17
C VAL A 134 10.18 22.31 -0.92
N LYS A 135 9.37 23.35 -1.13
CA LYS A 135 8.62 24.00 -0.04
C LYS A 135 7.30 23.30 0.25
N GLU A 136 6.64 22.82 -0.80
CA GLU A 136 5.37 22.11 -0.75
C GLU A 136 5.48 20.82 -1.56
N ALA A 137 5.13 19.70 -0.93
CA ALA A 137 5.01 18.42 -1.59
C ALA A 137 3.58 18.21 -2.08
N LYS A 138 3.42 17.60 -3.25
CA LYS A 138 2.13 17.17 -3.79
C LYS A 138 1.90 15.72 -3.40
N ILE A 139 0.73 15.40 -2.87
CA ILE A 139 0.31 14.05 -2.53
C ILE A 139 -1.09 13.80 -3.08
N GLY A 140 -1.37 12.58 -3.54
CA GLY A 140 -2.71 12.21 -4.00
C GLY A 140 -3.76 12.45 -2.91
N HIS A 141 -4.86 13.10 -3.27
CA HIS A 141 -5.89 13.54 -2.32
C HIS A 141 -6.43 12.39 -1.46
N ALA A 142 -6.75 11.26 -2.09
CA ALA A 142 -7.28 10.11 -1.37
C ALA A 142 -6.23 9.44 -0.46
N VAL A 143 -4.94 9.73 -0.63
CA VAL A 143 -3.90 9.30 0.33
C VAL A 143 -3.86 10.27 1.52
N MET A 144 -4.01 11.57 1.28
CA MET A 144 -3.98 12.61 2.31
C MET A 144 -5.19 12.55 3.24
N ASP A 145 -6.37 12.18 2.72
CA ASP A 145 -7.61 12.02 3.48
C ASP A 145 -7.63 10.80 4.42
N ALA A 146 -6.63 9.92 4.32
CA ALA A 146 -6.57 8.72 5.16
C ALA A 146 -6.20 9.07 6.62
N ASP A 147 -6.94 8.52 7.58
CA ASP A 147 -6.58 8.63 9.00
C ASP A 147 -5.34 7.79 9.36
N VAL A 148 -5.12 6.70 8.61
CA VAL A 148 -3.97 5.80 8.77
C VAL A 148 -3.35 5.50 7.41
N PHE A 149 -2.03 5.63 7.33
CA PHE A 149 -1.25 5.27 6.14
C PHE A 149 -0.35 4.06 6.42
N ILE A 150 -0.54 2.98 5.67
CA ILE A 150 0.24 1.75 5.73
C ILE A 150 0.98 1.58 4.41
N SER A 151 2.31 1.56 4.45
CA SER A 151 3.13 1.28 3.28
C SER A 151 3.44 -0.20 3.16
N LEU A 152 2.97 -0.84 2.09
CA LEU A 152 3.23 -2.24 1.77
C LEU A 152 4.04 -2.32 0.47
N THR A 153 5.34 -2.60 0.60
CA THR A 153 6.30 -2.55 -0.52
C THR A 153 7.17 -3.80 -0.60
N HIS A 154 7.71 -4.06 -1.78
CA HIS A 154 8.83 -4.97 -1.97
C HIS A 154 10.10 -4.18 -2.22
N PHE A 155 11.25 -4.81 -1.98
CA PHE A 155 12.53 -4.23 -2.32
C PHE A 155 12.88 -4.54 -3.77
N LYS A 156 13.28 -3.51 -4.51
CA LYS A 156 13.85 -3.61 -5.85
C LYS A 156 15.06 -2.68 -5.89
N GLY A 157 16.17 -3.15 -6.45
CA GLY A 157 17.33 -2.30 -6.67
C GLY A 157 17.04 -1.31 -7.79
N HIS A 158 17.03 -0.02 -7.48
CA HIS A 158 16.93 1.08 -8.42
C HIS A 158 18.30 1.75 -8.58
N GLU A 159 18.78 1.89 -9.82
CA GLU A 159 20.15 2.37 -10.09
C GLU A 159 20.51 3.69 -9.41
N MET A 160 19.54 4.61 -9.30
CA MET A 160 19.76 5.93 -8.67
C MET A 160 19.22 6.04 -7.24
N ALA A 161 18.56 5.00 -6.70
CA ALA A 161 17.85 5.07 -5.42
C ALA A 161 18.13 3.90 -4.46
N GLY A 162 18.97 2.94 -4.87
CA GLY A 162 19.36 1.75 -4.08
C GLY A 162 18.61 0.49 -4.48
#